data_AF-A0AA36JG63-F1
#
_entry.id   AF-A0AA36JG63-F1
#
_cell.length_a   1.000
_cell.length_b   1.000
_cell.length_c   1.000
_cell.angle_alpha   90.00
_cell.angle_beta   90.00
_cell.angle_gamma   90.00
#
_symmetry.space_group_name_H-M   'P 1'
#
loop_
_entity.id
_entity.type
_entity.pdbx_description
1 polymer ?
#
loop_
_entity_poly.entity_id
_entity_poly.type
_entity_poly.pdbx_seq_one_letter_code
_entity_poly.pdbx_strand_id
1 'polypeptide(L)'
;MYVVSFADFMNMRSVQSHQELVSQGLLVEFQSQMGDAFFVSHQWTGSAHPDLKFEQLRVLQRAFDYLMGGQTLLKSTHMSYAMLGHGEYISTKDWHSHFMFIWYDYFSCPQLVSRSAEQAILPDLQNAVQSISSYVQKSKYFLVLVPSVHADTGELLSRESWQRRGWCRFERACREFLSEDANIAVIESVHRSYVMTPFDSWLKPACMGEFTVEGDRDKVEHQVSGMLHSKLISLLENANLHGFRMVLNLKHIYLRRSQPGQFSAKDPESCKLKLADFMKENGFEKLSERQCGWSPACFAALRGDPHVLKEMLDMRVDVDERVQANEQRYHIEKGMSLLSICAQFSNNSAMAMLIEMRANVNQQDSVVKGTPLLRAGMGNNAEGVQMLVQAGCNHCILDGFGHTALVPACAFGARDSARALLAAFPNIDRAKALHFAVVAEGQAELTIPELLGAGANINEKLQFTPGMRIQFRLLAKLAKWLDARHGRDLHFFLTNLMGATPLICSLASCNFSASAILIAAGADATMRNSAGNTALDVAQAVRAPNVVLRGLQGDTTACDHYVGPKIADRIWVSI
;
A
#
# COMPACT_ATOMS: atom_id res chain seq x y z
N MET A 1 -27.90 6.50 -2.20
CA MET A 1 -26.53 7.06 -2.10
C MET A 1 -26.66 8.53 -2.41
N TYR A 2 -26.44 9.41 -1.44
CA TYR A 2 -26.59 10.85 -1.67
C TYR A 2 -25.30 11.46 -2.22
N VAL A 3 -25.43 12.36 -3.18
CA VAL A 3 -24.31 12.99 -3.87
C VAL A 3 -24.59 14.46 -4.16
N VAL A 4 -23.54 15.22 -4.44
CA VAL A 4 -23.62 16.60 -4.95
C VAL A 4 -23.28 16.59 -6.44
N SER A 5 -23.97 17.38 -7.26
CA SER A 5 -23.62 17.49 -8.68
C SER A 5 -22.22 18.08 -8.83
N PHE A 6 -21.48 17.69 -9.87
CA PHE A 6 -20.13 18.21 -10.10
C PHE A 6 -20.13 19.75 -10.24
N ALA A 7 -21.14 20.32 -10.91
CA ALA A 7 -21.27 21.77 -11.07
C ALA A 7 -21.46 22.48 -9.73
N ASP A 8 -22.33 21.96 -8.85
CA ASP A 8 -22.53 22.53 -7.51
C ASP A 8 -21.28 22.38 -6.66
N PHE A 9 -20.63 21.20 -6.72
CA PHE A 9 -19.37 20.95 -6.04
C PHE A 9 -18.28 21.96 -6.42
N MET A 10 -18.12 22.30 -7.71
CA MET A 10 -17.15 23.31 -8.16
C MET A 10 -17.49 24.74 -7.65
N ASN A 11 -18.74 24.98 -7.31
CA ASN A 11 -19.21 26.26 -6.76
C ASN A 11 -19.19 26.33 -5.21
N MET A 12 -18.99 25.20 -4.52
CA MET A 12 -18.85 25.18 -3.06
C MET A 12 -17.64 26.03 -2.60
N ARG A 13 -17.79 26.67 -1.45
CA ARG A 13 -16.77 27.52 -0.81
C ARG A 13 -16.45 27.14 0.64
N SER A 14 -17.25 26.27 1.22
CA SER A 14 -17.12 25.70 2.56
C SER A 14 -17.67 24.27 2.54
N VAL A 15 -17.21 23.41 3.45
CA VAL A 15 -17.80 22.09 3.62
C VAL A 15 -19.01 22.23 4.54
N GLN A 16 -20.18 21.90 4.00
CA GLN A 16 -21.45 21.95 4.73
C GLN A 16 -21.85 20.53 5.11
N SER A 17 -22.59 20.38 6.20
CA SER A 17 -23.13 19.09 6.65
C SER A 17 -24.20 18.58 5.69
N HIS A 18 -24.48 17.27 5.79
CA HIS A 18 -25.55 16.63 5.04
C HIS A 18 -26.89 17.35 5.19
N GLN A 19 -27.29 17.69 6.41
CA GLN A 19 -28.57 18.35 6.68
C GLN A 19 -28.66 19.75 6.06
N GLU A 20 -27.56 20.51 6.07
CA GLU A 20 -27.51 21.82 5.43
C GLU A 20 -27.68 21.72 3.91
N LEU A 21 -27.00 20.78 3.26
CA LEU A 21 -27.13 20.59 1.81
C LEU A 21 -28.51 20.07 1.40
N VAL A 22 -29.11 19.19 2.21
CA VAL A 22 -30.51 18.77 2.01
C VAL A 22 -31.46 19.97 2.06
N SER A 23 -31.30 20.87 3.06
CA SER A 23 -32.16 22.06 3.18
C SER A 23 -32.02 23.04 2.01
N GLN A 24 -30.87 23.02 1.33
CA GLN A 24 -30.59 23.85 0.15
C GLN A 24 -30.99 23.17 -1.18
N GLY A 25 -31.42 21.90 -1.14
CA GLY A 25 -31.73 21.13 -2.34
C GLY A 25 -30.51 20.78 -3.20
N LEU A 26 -29.29 20.84 -2.64
CA LEU A 26 -28.04 20.56 -3.36
C LEU A 26 -27.65 19.08 -3.32
N LEU A 27 -28.30 18.30 -2.44
CA LEU A 27 -28.05 16.88 -2.28
C LEU A 27 -29.10 16.06 -3.04
N VAL A 28 -28.66 15.15 -3.90
CA VAL A 28 -29.54 14.30 -4.71
C VAL A 28 -29.28 12.83 -4.44
N GLU A 29 -30.32 12.00 -4.54
CA GLU A 29 -30.15 10.55 -4.48
C GLU A 29 -29.67 10.02 -5.84
N PHE A 30 -28.45 9.48 -5.86
CA PHE A 30 -27.82 8.98 -7.07
C PHE A 30 -28.45 7.70 -7.60
N GLN A 31 -28.72 7.71 -8.90
CA GLN A 31 -29.15 6.55 -9.68
C GLN A 31 -28.19 6.39 -10.87
N SER A 32 -27.82 5.16 -11.23
CA SER A 32 -26.76 4.89 -12.22
C SER A 32 -27.03 5.47 -13.62
N GLN A 33 -28.28 5.75 -13.95
CA GLN A 33 -28.68 6.41 -15.20
C GLN A 33 -28.42 7.92 -15.22
N MET A 34 -28.16 8.55 -14.06
CA MET A 34 -27.92 9.99 -13.97
C MET A 34 -26.56 10.39 -14.52
N GLY A 35 -25.60 9.47 -14.52
CA GLY A 35 -24.21 9.72 -14.91
C GLY A 35 -23.24 8.92 -14.05
N ASP A 36 -22.03 9.44 -13.89
CA ASP A 36 -20.95 8.80 -13.14
C ASP A 36 -20.72 9.47 -11.78
N ALA A 37 -20.32 8.70 -10.77
CA ALA A 37 -19.98 9.23 -9.45
C ALA A 37 -18.50 9.01 -9.10
N PHE A 38 -17.91 10.00 -8.43
CA PHE A 38 -16.65 9.91 -7.72
C PHE A 38 -16.90 9.55 -6.25
N PHE A 39 -16.28 8.49 -5.78
CA PHE A 39 -16.14 8.20 -4.35
C PHE A 39 -14.90 8.91 -3.83
N VAL A 40 -15.05 9.92 -3.00
CA VAL A 40 -13.93 10.66 -2.40
C VAL A 40 -13.66 10.11 -0.99
N SER A 41 -12.67 9.22 -0.90
CA SER A 41 -12.08 8.80 0.37
C SER A 41 -11.04 9.83 0.81
N HIS A 42 -11.04 10.22 2.09
CA HIS A 42 -10.14 11.27 2.58
C HIS A 42 -9.75 11.05 4.04
N GLN A 43 -8.76 11.80 4.50
CA GLN A 43 -8.43 11.91 5.91
C GLN A 43 -8.90 13.26 6.44
N TRP A 44 -9.56 13.26 7.60
CA TRP A 44 -9.99 14.49 8.24
C TRP A 44 -8.77 15.37 8.58
N THR A 45 -8.88 16.66 8.31
CA THR A 45 -7.85 17.65 8.66
C THR A 45 -7.87 18.06 10.11
N GLY A 46 -8.88 17.68 10.90
CA GLY A 46 -8.95 17.97 12.32
C GLY A 46 -9.91 17.03 13.03
N SER A 47 -9.85 17.00 14.36
CA SER A 47 -10.68 16.11 15.17
C SER A 47 -12.17 16.47 15.17
N ALA A 48 -12.48 17.75 14.97
CA ALA A 48 -13.85 18.27 15.03
C ALA A 48 -14.52 18.41 13.66
N HIS A 49 -13.74 18.51 12.58
CA HIS A 49 -14.28 18.80 11.25
C HIS A 49 -13.34 18.28 10.15
N PRO A 50 -13.87 17.71 9.05
CA PRO A 50 -13.06 17.09 8.00
C PRO A 50 -12.18 18.07 7.21
N ASP A 51 -12.67 19.29 6.95
CA ASP A 51 -11.95 20.31 6.17
C ASP A 51 -12.44 21.72 6.54
N LEU A 52 -12.10 22.18 7.74
CA LEU A 52 -12.68 23.40 8.32
C LEU A 52 -12.37 24.65 7.48
N LYS A 53 -11.17 24.70 6.91
CA LYS A 53 -10.69 25.83 6.11
C LYS A 53 -10.98 25.69 4.62
N PHE A 54 -11.66 24.62 4.22
CA PHE A 54 -11.92 24.29 2.81
C PHE A 54 -10.63 24.21 1.99
N GLU A 55 -9.57 23.67 2.59
CA GLU A 55 -8.25 23.52 1.97
C GLU A 55 -8.20 22.25 1.12
N GLN A 56 -8.71 21.13 1.64
CA GLN A 56 -8.71 19.85 0.92
C GLN A 56 -9.63 19.88 -0.31
N LEU A 57 -10.89 20.27 -0.13
CA LEU A 57 -11.84 20.29 -1.25
C LEU A 57 -11.47 21.35 -2.29
N ARG A 58 -10.82 22.45 -1.90
CA ARG A 58 -10.29 23.43 -2.85
C ARG A 58 -9.14 22.88 -3.68
N VAL A 59 -8.27 22.05 -3.09
CA VAL A 59 -7.26 21.33 -3.88
C VAL A 59 -7.94 20.36 -4.84
N LEU A 60 -8.97 19.64 -4.41
CA LEU A 60 -9.72 18.73 -5.28
C LEU A 60 -10.38 19.47 -6.46
N GLN A 61 -11.06 20.59 -6.22
CA GLN A 61 -11.63 21.44 -7.27
C GLN A 61 -10.56 21.86 -8.30
N ARG A 62 -9.42 22.38 -7.82
CA ARG A 62 -8.32 22.80 -8.70
C ARG A 62 -7.65 21.63 -9.41
N ALA A 63 -7.57 20.47 -8.76
CA ALA A 63 -7.05 19.26 -9.37
C ALA A 63 -7.98 18.79 -10.50
N PHE A 64 -9.30 18.88 -10.32
CA PHE A 64 -10.24 18.63 -11.41
C PHE A 64 -10.04 19.60 -12.57
N ASP A 65 -9.98 20.91 -12.32
CA ASP A 65 -9.71 21.92 -13.37
C ASP A 65 -8.42 21.61 -14.12
N TYR A 66 -7.37 21.22 -13.39
CA TYR A 66 -6.07 20.89 -13.95
C TYR A 66 -6.08 19.60 -14.78
N LEU A 67 -6.72 18.54 -14.26
CA LEU A 67 -6.82 17.25 -14.92
C LEU A 67 -7.68 17.36 -16.18
N MET A 68 -8.80 18.06 -16.08
CA MET A 68 -9.71 18.29 -17.18
C MET A 68 -9.12 19.24 -18.23
N GLY A 69 -8.49 20.34 -17.81
CA GLY A 69 -7.95 21.37 -18.69
C GLY A 69 -6.73 21.00 -19.56
N GLY A 70 -6.22 19.76 -19.51
CA GLY A 70 -5.12 19.35 -20.39
C GLY A 70 -4.46 18.00 -20.13
N GLN A 71 -4.82 17.29 -19.05
CA GLN A 71 -4.28 15.96 -18.77
C GLN A 71 -5.33 14.88 -19.05
N THR A 72 -5.36 14.37 -20.27
CA THR A 72 -6.36 13.37 -20.69
C THR A 72 -6.23 12.01 -20.01
N LEU A 73 -5.14 11.78 -19.27
CA LEU A 73 -4.80 10.47 -18.72
C LEU A 73 -3.97 10.63 -17.43
N LEU A 74 -4.53 10.12 -16.34
CA LEU A 74 -3.88 10.00 -15.03
C LEU A 74 -3.15 8.66 -14.97
N LYS A 75 -1.86 8.63 -14.62
CA LYS A 75 -1.03 7.40 -14.60
C LYS A 75 -0.50 7.07 -13.22
N SER A 76 -0.10 5.82 -13.02
CA SER A 76 0.74 5.42 -11.89
C SER A 76 2.09 6.12 -11.87
N THR A 77 2.76 6.08 -10.71
CA THR A 77 4.08 6.68 -10.56
C THR A 77 5.11 5.96 -11.42
N HIS A 78 6.22 6.64 -11.73
CA HIS A 78 7.34 6.02 -12.43
C HIS A 78 7.93 4.83 -11.66
N MET A 79 7.83 4.86 -10.34
CA MET A 79 8.30 3.76 -9.50
C MET A 79 7.39 2.54 -9.60
N SER A 80 6.07 2.72 -9.61
CA SER A 80 5.16 1.61 -9.89
C SER A 80 5.46 0.98 -11.25
N TYR A 81 5.65 1.81 -12.28
CA TYR A 81 6.00 1.33 -13.62
C TYR A 81 7.34 0.58 -13.65
N ALA A 82 8.36 1.10 -12.97
CA ALA A 82 9.68 0.46 -12.90
C ALA A 82 9.65 -0.87 -12.13
N MET A 83 8.80 -0.99 -11.11
CA MET A 83 8.67 -2.21 -10.31
C MET A 83 7.81 -3.28 -10.99
N LEU A 84 6.72 -2.89 -11.65
CA LEU A 84 5.74 -3.82 -12.23
C LEU A 84 5.87 -4.05 -13.74
N GLY A 85 6.66 -3.24 -14.44
CA GLY A 85 6.80 -3.30 -15.90
C GLY A 85 5.56 -2.82 -16.68
N HIS A 86 4.49 -2.43 -15.98
CA HIS A 86 3.28 -1.82 -16.52
C HIS A 86 2.79 -0.74 -15.54
N GLY A 87 1.93 0.16 -16.01
CA GLY A 87 1.33 1.20 -15.18
C GLY A 87 -0.16 1.27 -15.41
N GLU A 88 -0.90 1.48 -14.33
CA GLU A 88 -2.34 1.71 -14.39
C GLU A 88 -2.63 3.14 -14.83
N TYR A 89 -3.81 3.33 -15.41
CA TYR A 89 -4.25 4.65 -15.83
C TYR A 89 -5.77 4.85 -15.73
N ILE A 90 -6.16 6.10 -15.52
CA ILE A 90 -7.54 6.56 -15.57
C ILE A 90 -7.66 7.61 -16.68
N SER A 91 -8.55 7.38 -17.64
CA SER A 91 -8.91 8.37 -18.66
C SER A 91 -9.76 9.47 -18.02
N THR A 92 -9.39 10.72 -18.26
CA THR A 92 -10.16 11.90 -17.80
C THR A 92 -10.92 12.56 -18.96
N LYS A 93 -10.80 12.03 -20.19
CA LYS A 93 -11.46 12.59 -21.38
C LYS A 93 -12.97 12.68 -21.20
N ASP A 94 -13.53 11.64 -20.60
CA ASP A 94 -14.97 11.49 -20.40
C ASP A 94 -15.50 12.42 -19.31
N TRP A 95 -14.63 13.01 -18.49
CA TRP A 95 -15.04 13.86 -17.37
C TRP A 95 -15.73 15.16 -17.83
N HIS A 96 -15.50 15.61 -19.06
CA HIS A 96 -16.15 16.82 -19.60
C HIS A 96 -17.49 16.57 -20.26
N SER A 97 -17.72 15.35 -20.73
CA SER A 97 -18.86 14.98 -21.58
C SER A 97 -19.94 14.22 -20.83
N HIS A 98 -19.72 13.90 -19.55
CA HIS A 98 -20.64 13.12 -18.72
C HIS A 98 -21.12 13.96 -17.54
N PHE A 99 -22.37 13.73 -17.13
CA PHE A 99 -22.85 14.20 -15.83
C PHE A 99 -22.06 13.47 -14.74
N MET A 100 -21.40 14.26 -13.90
CA MET A 100 -20.59 13.74 -12.81
C MET A 100 -21.15 14.17 -11.46
N PHE A 101 -20.94 13.34 -10.46
CA PHE A 101 -21.41 13.54 -9.10
C PHE A 101 -20.30 13.24 -8.09
N ILE A 102 -20.30 13.94 -6.97
CA ILE A 102 -19.34 13.75 -5.88
C ILE A 102 -20.04 13.12 -4.69
N TRP A 103 -19.54 11.95 -4.28
CA TRP A 103 -19.80 11.38 -2.98
C TRP A 103 -18.65 11.73 -2.03
N TYR A 104 -18.98 12.28 -0.86
CA TYR A 104 -18.03 12.63 0.20
C TYR A 104 -18.71 12.40 1.55
N ASP A 105 -18.14 11.54 2.38
CA ASP A 105 -18.75 11.02 3.61
C ASP A 105 -19.50 12.07 4.45
N TYR A 106 -18.90 13.24 4.68
CA TYR A 106 -19.43 14.26 5.59
C TYR A 106 -20.74 14.88 5.11
N PHE A 107 -20.89 15.10 3.81
CA PHE A 107 -22.11 15.69 3.26
C PHE A 107 -23.03 14.68 2.59
N SER A 108 -22.50 13.51 2.20
CA SER A 108 -23.28 12.42 1.62
C SER A 108 -23.93 11.53 2.69
N CYS A 109 -23.46 11.58 3.93
CA CYS A 109 -24.03 10.83 5.05
C CYS A 109 -24.50 11.76 6.18
N PRO A 110 -25.63 11.47 6.85
CA PRO A 110 -26.11 12.25 7.98
C PRO A 110 -25.05 12.45 9.08
N GLN A 111 -24.90 13.68 9.59
CA GLN A 111 -23.95 14.01 10.66
C GLN A 111 -24.64 14.17 12.03
N LEU A 112 -23.91 13.90 13.12
CA LEU A 112 -24.37 14.14 14.49
C LEU A 112 -24.13 15.61 14.85
N VAL A 113 -25.17 16.44 14.75
CA VAL A 113 -25.06 17.91 14.93
C VAL A 113 -25.38 18.38 16.37
N SER A 114 -26.10 17.57 17.17
CA SER A 114 -26.39 17.86 18.59
C SER A 114 -26.87 16.62 19.37
N ARG A 115 -26.73 16.64 20.71
CA ARG A 115 -27.15 15.54 21.61
C ARG A 115 -28.63 15.13 21.51
N SER A 116 -29.53 16.07 21.22
CA SER A 116 -30.96 15.77 21.05
C SER A 116 -31.28 15.16 19.69
N ALA A 117 -30.45 15.40 18.67
CA ALA A 117 -30.56 14.81 17.35
C ALA A 117 -29.92 13.41 17.25
N GLU A 118 -29.11 13.02 18.25
CA GLU A 118 -28.38 11.74 18.28
C GLU A 118 -29.31 10.53 18.15
N GLN A 119 -30.48 10.49 18.82
CA GLN A 119 -31.34 9.30 18.80
C GLN A 119 -32.08 9.09 17.47
N ALA A 120 -32.49 10.17 16.79
CA ALA A 120 -33.27 10.08 15.55
C ALA A 120 -32.38 9.79 14.32
N ILE A 121 -31.13 10.26 14.33
CA ILE A 121 -30.20 10.14 13.20
C ILE A 121 -29.36 8.84 13.29
N LEU A 122 -29.26 8.23 14.48
CA LEU A 122 -28.44 7.04 14.70
C LEU A 122 -28.74 5.88 13.73
N PRO A 123 -30.01 5.54 13.43
CA PRO A 123 -30.31 4.48 12.47
C PRO A 123 -29.80 4.81 11.07
N ASP A 124 -29.96 6.06 10.62
CA ASP A 124 -29.51 6.50 9.30
C ASP A 124 -27.98 6.52 9.18
N LEU A 125 -27.28 6.92 10.25
CA LEU A 125 -25.82 6.84 10.34
C LEU A 125 -25.34 5.38 10.24
N GLN A 126 -25.99 4.47 10.98
CA GLN A 126 -25.67 3.04 10.92
C GLN A 126 -25.91 2.47 9.52
N ASN A 127 -27.04 2.82 8.89
CA ASN A 127 -27.36 2.41 7.53
C ASN A 127 -26.33 2.94 6.52
N ALA A 128 -25.86 4.18 6.69
CA ALA A 128 -24.83 4.77 5.84
C ALA A 128 -23.51 4.01 5.94
N VAL A 129 -23.05 3.70 7.16
CA VAL A 129 -21.85 2.89 7.41
C VAL A 129 -21.99 1.49 6.80
N GLN A 130 -23.14 0.86 6.98
CA GLN A 130 -23.42 -0.46 6.41
C GLN A 130 -23.45 -0.47 4.87
N SER A 131 -23.69 0.69 4.25
CA SER A 131 -23.85 0.86 2.81
C SER A 131 -22.57 1.30 2.08
N ILE A 132 -21.45 1.53 2.78
CA ILE A 132 -20.19 2.02 2.19
C ILE A 132 -19.74 1.15 1.00
N SER A 133 -19.80 -0.18 1.13
CA SER A 133 -19.44 -1.10 0.05
C SER A 133 -20.30 -0.89 -1.20
N SER A 134 -21.60 -0.65 -1.03
CA SER A 134 -22.51 -0.32 -2.11
C SER A 134 -22.24 1.06 -2.71
N TYR A 135 -21.83 2.05 -1.90
CA TYR A 135 -21.47 3.37 -2.40
C TYR A 135 -20.22 3.32 -3.27
N VAL A 136 -19.20 2.57 -2.83
CA VAL A 136 -17.98 2.32 -3.61
C VAL A 136 -18.32 1.59 -4.92
N GLN A 137 -19.17 0.55 -4.87
CA GLN A 137 -19.56 -0.20 -6.07
C GLN A 137 -20.34 0.64 -7.08
N LYS A 138 -21.20 1.57 -6.62
CA LYS A 138 -21.97 2.49 -7.49
C LYS A 138 -21.11 3.61 -8.06
N SER A 139 -19.92 3.84 -7.52
CA SER A 139 -19.03 4.91 -7.97
C SER A 139 -18.09 4.39 -9.05
N LYS A 140 -18.02 5.10 -10.18
CA LYS A 140 -17.15 4.72 -11.29
C LYS A 140 -15.69 4.98 -10.93
N TYR A 141 -15.42 6.11 -10.30
CA TYR A 141 -14.08 6.55 -9.93
C TYR A 141 -13.90 6.54 -8.41
N PHE A 142 -12.72 6.13 -7.95
CA PHE A 142 -12.33 6.17 -6.54
C PHE A 142 -11.15 7.13 -6.37
N LEU A 143 -11.33 8.17 -5.56
CA LEU A 143 -10.33 9.18 -5.28
C LEU A 143 -9.90 9.10 -3.81
N VAL A 144 -8.59 9.15 -3.56
CA VAL A 144 -8.00 9.38 -2.25
C VAL A 144 -7.55 10.84 -2.21
N LEU A 145 -8.10 11.62 -1.28
CA LEU A 145 -7.78 13.03 -1.09
C LEU A 145 -6.98 13.21 0.20
N VAL A 146 -5.70 13.59 0.05
CA VAL A 146 -4.75 13.80 1.16
C VAL A 146 -3.80 14.99 0.90
N PRO A 147 -4.27 16.19 0.53
CA PRO A 147 -3.38 17.27 0.09
C PRO A 147 -2.94 18.26 1.19
N SER A 148 -3.32 18.02 2.44
CA SER A 148 -3.28 19.03 3.50
C SER A 148 -2.48 18.58 4.72
N VAL A 149 -2.37 19.48 5.69
CA VAL A 149 -1.78 19.20 6.99
C VAL A 149 -2.91 19.06 8.01
N HIS A 150 -2.81 18.07 8.89
CA HIS A 150 -3.75 17.92 9.98
C HIS A 150 -3.57 19.07 10.99
N ALA A 151 -4.61 19.87 11.19
CA ALA A 151 -4.61 21.10 11.98
C ALA A 151 -4.19 20.87 13.43
N ASP A 152 -4.59 19.75 14.04
CA ASP A 152 -4.31 19.49 15.46
C ASP A 152 -2.93 18.85 15.71
N THR A 153 -2.41 18.08 14.75
CA THR A 153 -1.18 17.28 14.94
C THR A 153 0.01 17.82 14.14
N GLY A 154 -0.22 18.68 13.15
CA GLY A 154 0.82 19.16 12.23
C GLY A 154 1.30 18.13 11.21
N GLU A 155 0.66 16.95 11.15
CA GLU A 155 1.02 15.85 10.25
C GLU A 155 0.61 16.14 8.80
N LEU A 156 1.53 15.99 7.85
CA LEU A 156 1.25 16.03 6.41
C LEU A 156 0.46 14.78 6.07
N LEU A 157 -0.76 15.00 5.59
CA LEU A 157 -1.59 13.94 5.08
C LEU A 157 -0.94 13.37 3.82
N SER A 158 -0.89 12.05 3.72
CA SER A 158 -0.29 11.33 2.61
C SER A 158 -1.06 10.05 2.35
N ARG A 159 -0.73 9.35 1.25
CA ARG A 159 -1.21 7.97 1.06
C ARG A 159 -0.88 7.10 2.27
N GLU A 160 0.30 7.25 2.85
CA GLU A 160 0.75 6.43 3.99
C GLU A 160 -0.13 6.68 5.23
N SER A 161 -0.39 7.96 5.58
CA SER A 161 -1.24 8.31 6.72
C SER A 161 -2.69 7.84 6.53
N TRP A 162 -3.23 7.99 5.32
CA TRP A 162 -4.56 7.50 4.97
C TRP A 162 -4.65 5.98 5.08
N GLN A 163 -3.62 5.25 4.61
CA GLN A 163 -3.56 3.79 4.74
C GLN A 163 -3.30 3.31 6.17
N ARG A 164 -3.07 4.16 7.18
CA ARG A 164 -3.07 3.69 8.58
C ARG A 164 -4.49 3.44 9.10
N ARG A 165 -5.49 4.14 8.58
CA ARG A 165 -6.86 4.13 9.11
C ARG A 165 -7.65 2.90 8.65
N GLY A 166 -8.35 2.27 9.58
CA GLY A 166 -9.17 1.07 9.33
C GLY A 166 -10.28 1.28 8.31
N TRP A 167 -11.06 2.36 8.46
CA TRP A 167 -12.13 2.73 7.52
C TRP A 167 -11.61 3.01 6.10
N CYS A 168 -10.49 3.72 5.97
CA CYS A 168 -9.87 3.99 4.67
C CYS A 168 -9.35 2.71 3.98
N ARG A 169 -8.74 1.79 4.74
CA ARG A 169 -8.38 0.47 4.22
C ARG A 169 -9.60 -0.35 3.81
N PHE A 170 -10.71 -0.22 4.52
CA PHE A 170 -11.98 -0.89 4.17
C PHE A 170 -12.54 -0.36 2.85
N GLU A 171 -12.63 0.96 2.67
CA GLU A 171 -13.08 1.57 1.41
C GLU A 171 -12.19 1.16 0.23
N ARG A 172 -10.86 1.12 0.44
CA ARG A 172 -9.92 0.57 -0.53
C ARG A 172 -10.23 -0.89 -0.87
N ALA A 173 -10.44 -1.73 0.14
CA ALA A 173 -10.80 -3.13 -0.07
C ALA A 173 -12.11 -3.25 -0.86
N CYS A 174 -13.13 -2.42 -0.59
CA CYS A 174 -14.34 -2.36 -1.40
C CYS A 174 -14.02 -2.12 -2.88
N ARG A 175 -13.14 -1.15 -3.20
CA ARG A 175 -12.73 -0.89 -4.58
C ARG A 175 -12.00 -2.08 -5.21
N GLU A 176 -11.06 -2.68 -4.49
CA GLU A 176 -10.23 -3.80 -4.98
C GLU A 176 -10.99 -5.12 -5.19
N PHE A 177 -12.11 -5.32 -4.48
CA PHE A 177 -12.91 -6.54 -4.58
C PHE A 177 -14.12 -6.41 -5.49
N LEU A 178 -14.78 -5.25 -5.47
CA LEU A 178 -16.10 -5.04 -6.09
C LEU A 178 -16.02 -4.42 -7.48
N SER A 179 -14.93 -3.72 -7.82
CA SER A 179 -14.76 -3.09 -9.13
C SER A 179 -13.91 -3.95 -10.07
N GLU A 180 -14.11 -3.76 -11.38
CA GLU A 180 -13.40 -4.53 -12.42
C GLU A 180 -11.94 -4.07 -12.60
N ASP A 181 -11.70 -2.75 -12.58
CA ASP A 181 -10.37 -2.17 -12.82
C ASP A 181 -9.53 -1.95 -11.54
N ALA A 182 -10.17 -1.96 -10.36
CA ALA A 182 -9.57 -1.65 -9.05
C ALA A 182 -8.75 -0.33 -8.99
N ASN A 183 -8.91 0.57 -9.96
CA ASN A 183 -8.11 1.79 -10.08
C ASN A 183 -8.47 2.79 -9.00
N ILE A 184 -7.45 3.38 -8.38
CA ILE A 184 -7.57 4.39 -7.33
C ILE A 184 -6.69 5.58 -7.67
N ALA A 185 -7.29 6.74 -7.87
CA ALA A 185 -6.54 7.99 -8.02
C ALA A 185 -6.19 8.56 -6.66
N VAL A 186 -4.96 9.01 -6.46
CA VAL A 186 -4.53 9.75 -5.28
C VAL A 186 -4.31 11.20 -5.68
N ILE A 187 -4.89 12.13 -4.93
CA ILE A 187 -4.75 13.58 -5.08
C ILE A 187 -4.03 14.11 -3.84
N GLU A 188 -2.72 14.38 -3.99
CA GLU A 188 -1.88 14.94 -2.93
C GLU A 188 -1.62 16.44 -3.13
N SER A 189 -1.77 16.95 -4.35
CA SER A 189 -1.81 18.38 -4.62
C SER A 189 -2.46 18.65 -5.97
N VAL A 190 -2.67 19.91 -6.31
CA VAL A 190 -3.20 20.33 -7.63
C VAL A 190 -2.37 19.76 -8.80
N HIS A 191 -1.05 19.62 -8.61
CA HIS A 191 -0.14 19.18 -9.66
C HIS A 191 0.39 17.76 -9.46
N ARG A 192 0.00 17.11 -8.36
CA ARG A 192 0.40 15.75 -8.04
C ARG A 192 -0.83 14.89 -7.81
N SER A 193 -1.20 14.24 -8.91
CA SER A 193 -2.24 13.24 -8.97
C SER A 193 -1.68 12.02 -9.69
N TYR A 194 -1.92 10.82 -9.16
CA TYR A 194 -1.45 9.58 -9.78
C TYR A 194 -2.41 8.42 -9.49
N VAL A 195 -2.30 7.33 -10.26
CA VAL A 195 -3.03 6.10 -9.99
C VAL A 195 -2.22 5.23 -9.04
N MET A 196 -2.72 5.02 -7.84
CA MET A 196 -2.10 4.13 -6.87
C MET A 196 -2.13 2.70 -7.39
N THR A 197 -0.99 2.04 -7.29
CA THR A 197 -0.90 0.62 -7.52
C THR A 197 -1.15 -0.12 -6.19
N PRO A 198 -2.04 -1.13 -6.16
CA PRO A 198 -2.32 -1.95 -4.96
C PRO A 198 -1.19 -2.95 -4.68
N PHE A 199 0.06 -2.53 -4.92
CA PHE A 199 1.25 -3.37 -4.92
C PHE A 199 1.55 -3.95 -3.55
N ASP A 200 0.99 -3.47 -2.45
CA ASP A 200 1.22 -4.00 -1.10
C ASP A 200 -0.09 -4.23 -0.33
N SER A 201 -1.22 -4.33 -1.06
CA SER A 201 -2.55 -4.28 -0.44
C SER A 201 -2.83 -5.41 0.53
N TRP A 202 -2.34 -6.63 0.26
CA TRP A 202 -2.53 -7.79 1.15
C TRP A 202 -1.71 -7.71 2.44
N LEU A 203 -0.69 -6.84 2.52
CA LEU A 203 0.00 -6.52 3.78
C LEU A 203 -0.81 -5.55 4.66
N LYS A 204 -1.86 -4.96 4.10
CA LYS A 204 -2.64 -3.89 4.73
C LYS A 204 -4.15 -4.20 4.76
N PRO A 205 -4.58 -5.38 5.26
CA PRO A 205 -6.00 -5.69 5.39
C PRO A 205 -6.72 -4.65 6.26
N ALA A 206 -8.02 -4.48 5.99
CA ALA A 206 -8.83 -3.45 6.64
C ALA A 206 -8.88 -3.63 8.16
N CYS A 207 -9.01 -4.87 8.61
CA CYS A 207 -9.07 -5.24 10.02
C CYS A 207 -7.76 -5.03 10.79
N MET A 208 -6.67 -4.60 10.16
CA MET A 208 -5.42 -4.20 10.82
C MET A 208 -5.28 -2.68 11.00
N GLY A 209 -6.15 -1.88 10.39
CA GLY A 209 -6.02 -0.42 10.50
C GLY A 209 -6.32 0.10 11.90
N GLU A 210 -5.98 1.36 12.10
CA GLU A 210 -6.28 2.14 13.30
C GLU A 210 -7.72 2.64 13.22
N PHE A 211 -8.51 2.38 14.26
CA PHE A 211 -9.89 2.84 14.38
C PHE A 211 -9.99 3.84 15.52
N THR A 212 -10.66 4.97 15.29
CA THR A 212 -10.99 5.93 16.36
C THR A 212 -11.89 5.26 17.41
N VAL A 213 -12.81 4.41 16.96
CA VAL A 213 -13.69 3.59 17.81
C VAL A 213 -13.37 2.12 17.53
N GLU A 214 -12.67 1.47 18.46
CA GLU A 214 -12.17 0.10 18.24
C GLU A 214 -13.27 -0.93 17.93
N GLY A 215 -14.49 -0.74 18.46
CA GLY A 215 -15.65 -1.58 18.15
C GLY A 215 -16.13 -1.53 16.69
N ASP A 216 -15.66 -0.57 15.89
CA ASP A 216 -15.93 -0.54 14.45
C ASP A 216 -15.15 -1.63 13.69
N ARG A 217 -14.06 -2.16 14.26
CA ARG A 217 -13.28 -3.23 13.63
C ARG A 217 -14.14 -4.47 13.37
N ASP A 218 -15.00 -4.85 14.31
CA ASP A 218 -15.91 -5.99 14.15
C ASP A 218 -16.93 -5.77 13.02
N LYS A 219 -17.39 -4.53 12.83
CA LYS A 219 -18.30 -4.16 11.74
C LYS A 219 -17.60 -4.29 10.39
N VAL A 220 -16.38 -3.76 10.29
CA VAL A 220 -15.55 -3.86 9.08
C VAL A 220 -15.26 -5.33 8.75
N GLU A 221 -14.90 -6.14 9.74
CA GLU A 221 -14.65 -7.57 9.51
C GLU A 221 -15.88 -8.29 8.97
N HIS A 222 -17.05 -8.04 9.56
CA HIS A 222 -18.30 -8.63 9.10
C HIS A 222 -18.58 -8.25 7.64
N GLN A 223 -18.41 -6.99 7.27
CA GLN A 223 -18.59 -6.53 5.89
C GLN A 223 -17.55 -7.12 4.93
N VAL A 224 -16.27 -7.18 5.31
CA VAL A 224 -15.21 -7.81 4.49
C VAL A 224 -15.51 -9.29 4.28
N SER A 225 -15.96 -10.02 5.30
CA SER A 225 -16.34 -11.42 5.17
C SER A 225 -17.51 -11.60 4.18
N GLY A 226 -18.52 -10.74 4.25
CA GLY A 226 -19.62 -10.71 3.29
C GLY A 226 -19.15 -10.45 1.85
N MET A 227 -18.27 -9.45 1.67
CA MET A 227 -17.69 -9.14 0.36
C MET A 227 -16.86 -10.29 -0.22
N LEU A 228 -16.04 -10.96 0.60
CA LEU A 228 -15.27 -12.12 0.19
C LEU A 228 -16.18 -13.26 -0.25
N HIS A 229 -17.27 -13.51 0.49
CA HIS A 229 -18.27 -14.51 0.12
C HIS A 229 -18.93 -14.19 -1.23
N SER A 230 -19.40 -12.96 -1.44
CA SER A 230 -19.95 -12.52 -2.73
C SER A 230 -18.93 -12.64 -3.87
N LYS A 231 -17.65 -12.32 -3.62
CA LYS A 231 -16.58 -12.45 -4.60
C LYS A 231 -16.34 -13.91 -4.99
N LEU A 232 -16.34 -14.82 -4.02
CA LEU A 232 -16.20 -16.26 -4.27
C LEU A 232 -17.34 -16.79 -5.15
N ILE A 233 -18.59 -16.41 -4.86
CA ILE A 233 -19.75 -16.78 -5.69
C ILE A 233 -19.59 -16.24 -7.11
N SER A 234 -19.29 -14.95 -7.26
CA SER A 234 -19.11 -14.33 -8.57
C SER A 234 -17.97 -14.99 -9.39
N LEU A 235 -16.87 -15.41 -8.75
CA LEU A 235 -15.78 -16.10 -9.43
C LEU A 235 -16.20 -17.50 -9.92
N LEU A 236 -17.04 -18.21 -9.16
CA LEU A 236 -17.60 -19.49 -9.58
C LEU A 236 -18.60 -19.33 -10.74
N GLU A 237 -19.49 -18.33 -10.66
CA GLU A 237 -20.45 -18.01 -11.73
C GLU A 237 -19.74 -17.68 -13.05
N ASN A 238 -18.59 -17.01 -12.98
CA ASN A 238 -17.76 -16.68 -14.13
C ASN A 238 -16.75 -17.80 -14.51
N ALA A 239 -16.87 -19.00 -13.92
CA ALA A 239 -15.96 -20.13 -14.14
C ALA A 239 -14.45 -19.82 -13.91
N ASN A 240 -14.13 -18.80 -13.12
CA ASN A 240 -12.77 -18.43 -12.76
C ASN A 240 -12.31 -19.19 -11.51
N LEU A 241 -12.02 -20.48 -11.68
CA LEU A 241 -11.61 -21.37 -10.59
C LEU A 241 -10.26 -20.97 -9.97
N HIS A 242 -9.31 -20.47 -10.76
CA HIS A 242 -8.01 -20.00 -10.22
C HIS A 242 -8.22 -18.82 -9.27
N GLY A 243 -8.95 -17.79 -9.71
CA GLY A 243 -9.30 -16.65 -8.87
C GLY A 243 -10.08 -17.05 -7.63
N PHE A 244 -11.03 -17.99 -7.77
CA PHE A 244 -11.78 -18.55 -6.64
C PHE A 244 -10.83 -19.17 -5.59
N ARG A 245 -9.92 -20.05 -6.02
CA ARG A 245 -8.94 -20.68 -5.11
C ARG A 245 -8.00 -19.67 -4.47
N MET A 246 -7.58 -18.64 -5.20
CA MET A 246 -6.75 -17.56 -4.65
C MET A 246 -7.48 -16.84 -3.51
N VAL A 247 -8.73 -16.40 -3.73
CA VAL A 247 -9.50 -15.69 -2.69
C VAL A 247 -9.85 -16.61 -1.52
N LEU A 248 -10.20 -17.87 -1.79
CA LEU A 248 -10.54 -18.86 -0.77
C LEU A 248 -9.38 -19.08 0.21
N ASN A 249 -8.18 -19.32 -0.32
CA ASN A 249 -7.00 -19.64 0.49
C ASN A 249 -6.28 -18.39 1.04
N LEU A 250 -6.69 -17.18 0.65
CA LEU A 250 -6.21 -15.91 1.23
C LEU A 250 -7.22 -15.26 2.17
N LYS A 251 -8.38 -15.88 2.42
CA LYS A 251 -9.44 -15.32 3.25
C LYS A 251 -8.93 -14.90 4.64
N HIS A 252 -8.05 -15.69 5.25
CA HIS A 252 -7.45 -15.37 6.56
C HIS A 252 -6.53 -14.14 6.54
N ILE A 253 -5.89 -13.85 5.41
CA ILE A 253 -5.07 -12.64 5.22
C ILE A 253 -5.96 -11.41 5.24
N TYR A 254 -7.09 -11.45 4.53
CA TYR A 254 -8.01 -10.31 4.43
C TYR A 254 -8.77 -9.99 5.73
N LEU A 255 -8.99 -11.02 6.58
CA LEU A 255 -9.69 -10.89 7.87
C LEU A 255 -8.73 -10.74 9.06
N ARG A 256 -7.42 -10.65 8.82
CA ARG A 256 -6.40 -10.60 9.87
C ARG A 256 -6.55 -9.33 10.73
N ARG A 257 -6.54 -9.49 12.06
CA ARG A 257 -6.66 -8.39 13.04
C ARG A 257 -5.32 -7.85 13.59
N SER A 258 -4.27 -8.67 13.62
CA SER A 258 -2.98 -8.34 14.26
C SER A 258 -1.78 -8.60 13.35
N GLN A 259 -0.69 -7.86 13.58
CA GLN A 259 0.56 -8.00 12.81
C GLN A 259 1.12 -9.43 12.89
N PRO A 260 1.76 -9.93 11.82
CA PRO A 260 2.52 -11.19 11.87
C PRO A 260 3.48 -11.21 13.07
N GLY A 261 3.34 -12.19 13.95
CA GLY A 261 4.19 -12.33 15.15
C GLY A 261 3.67 -11.65 16.43
N GLN A 262 2.54 -10.93 16.41
CA GLN A 262 1.74 -10.64 17.61
C GLN A 262 0.68 -11.73 17.77
N PHE A 263 1.11 -12.98 17.90
CA PHE A 263 0.22 -14.07 18.27
C PHE A 263 0.14 -14.17 19.79
N SER A 264 -1.07 -13.94 20.31
CA SER A 264 -1.50 -14.50 21.59
C SER A 264 -1.44 -16.02 21.46
N ALA A 265 -0.89 -16.72 22.45
CA ALA A 265 -0.77 -18.18 22.55
C ALA A 265 -2.12 -18.94 22.64
N LYS A 266 -3.17 -18.36 22.06
CA LYS A 266 -4.52 -18.89 21.95
C LYS A 266 -4.96 -18.76 20.49
N ASP A 267 -4.32 -19.52 19.60
CA ASP A 267 -5.08 -19.99 18.45
C ASP A 267 -5.86 -21.20 18.98
N PRO A 268 -7.18 -21.08 19.23
CA PRO A 268 -7.95 -22.15 19.81
C PRO A 268 -7.99 -23.27 18.79
N GLU A 269 -7.37 -24.42 19.10
CA GLU A 269 -7.50 -25.70 18.39
C GLU A 269 -8.25 -25.57 17.05
N SER A 270 -7.62 -24.93 16.05
CA SER A 270 -8.34 -24.60 14.83
C SER A 270 -8.71 -25.93 14.19
N CYS A 271 -10.01 -26.17 14.05
CA CYS A 271 -10.59 -27.41 13.57
C CYS A 271 -9.73 -27.99 12.44
N LYS A 272 -9.06 -29.13 12.70
CA LYS A 272 -8.08 -29.73 11.78
C LYS A 272 -8.77 -29.97 10.44
N LEU A 273 -8.51 -29.11 9.45
CA LEU A 273 -9.09 -29.27 8.13
C LEU A 273 -8.50 -30.54 7.54
N LYS A 274 -9.35 -31.51 7.21
CA LYS A 274 -8.88 -32.74 6.57
C LYS A 274 -8.47 -32.45 5.14
N LEU A 275 -7.47 -33.16 4.63
CA LEU A 275 -7.06 -33.04 3.23
C LEU A 275 -8.24 -33.24 2.26
N ALA A 276 -9.14 -34.18 2.54
CA ALA A 276 -10.32 -34.43 1.71
C ALA A 276 -11.26 -33.20 1.62
N ASP A 277 -11.47 -32.50 2.73
CA ASP A 277 -12.30 -31.30 2.77
C ASP A 277 -11.62 -30.14 2.04
N PHE A 278 -10.31 -29.97 2.23
CA PHE A 278 -9.52 -28.99 1.47
C PHE A 278 -9.60 -29.22 -0.04
N MET A 279 -9.40 -30.47 -0.49
CA MET A 279 -9.46 -30.84 -1.90
C MET A 279 -10.86 -30.58 -2.48
N LYS A 280 -11.91 -30.93 -1.73
CA LYS A 280 -13.30 -30.68 -2.11
C LYS A 280 -13.63 -29.19 -2.19
N GLU A 281 -13.26 -28.39 -1.19
CA GLU A 281 -13.48 -26.93 -1.17
C GLU A 281 -12.80 -26.24 -2.36
N ASN A 282 -11.61 -26.70 -2.73
CA ASN A 282 -10.87 -26.18 -3.87
C ASN A 282 -11.28 -26.81 -5.21
N GLY A 283 -12.13 -27.84 -5.22
CA GLY A 283 -12.54 -28.54 -6.44
C GLY A 283 -11.37 -29.25 -7.14
N PHE A 284 -10.50 -29.93 -6.38
CA PHE A 284 -9.47 -30.82 -6.90
C PHE A 284 -9.86 -32.28 -6.66
N GLU A 285 -9.56 -33.15 -7.62
CA GLU A 285 -9.74 -34.60 -7.49
C GLU A 285 -8.42 -35.32 -7.15
N LYS A 286 -7.28 -34.78 -7.62
CA LYS A 286 -5.94 -35.40 -7.52
C LYS A 286 -4.88 -34.37 -7.13
N LEU A 287 -3.90 -34.80 -6.33
CA LEU A 287 -2.76 -33.96 -5.91
C LEU A 287 -1.83 -33.56 -7.09
N SER A 288 -1.85 -34.32 -8.18
CA SER A 288 -1.06 -34.05 -9.39
C SER A 288 -1.67 -32.97 -10.28
N GLU A 289 -2.88 -32.50 -10.01
CA GLU A 289 -3.53 -31.48 -10.83
C GLU A 289 -2.75 -30.17 -10.83
N ARG A 290 -2.74 -29.50 -11.98
CA ARG A 290 -2.16 -28.17 -12.12
C ARG A 290 -3.16 -27.31 -12.87
N GLN A 291 -3.67 -26.27 -12.22
CA GLN A 291 -4.49 -25.26 -12.88
C GLN A 291 -3.72 -23.95 -12.93
N CYS A 292 -3.60 -23.35 -14.12
CA CYS A 292 -2.86 -22.10 -14.32
C CYS A 292 -1.42 -22.16 -13.78
N GLY A 293 -0.77 -23.34 -13.75
CA GLY A 293 0.57 -23.53 -13.20
C GLY A 293 0.65 -23.68 -11.67
N TRP A 294 -0.50 -23.85 -11.00
CA TRP A 294 -0.60 -24.01 -9.54
C TRP A 294 -1.13 -25.37 -9.15
N SER A 295 -0.54 -25.97 -8.11
CA SER A 295 -0.95 -27.25 -7.56
C SER A 295 -1.79 -27.12 -6.29
N PRO A 296 -2.49 -28.20 -5.88
CA PRO A 296 -3.13 -28.25 -4.57
C PRO A 296 -2.18 -27.89 -3.42
N ALA A 297 -0.92 -28.33 -3.49
CA ALA A 297 0.09 -28.01 -2.48
C ALA A 297 0.45 -26.52 -2.44
N CYS A 298 0.54 -25.85 -3.59
CA CYS A 298 0.75 -24.41 -3.65
C CYS A 298 -0.41 -23.63 -3.00
N PHE A 299 -1.66 -24.06 -3.23
CA PHE A 299 -2.82 -23.46 -2.57
C PHE A 299 -2.89 -23.79 -1.07
N ALA A 300 -2.47 -24.97 -0.65
CA ALA A 300 -2.37 -25.34 0.76
C ALA A 300 -1.31 -24.51 1.49
N ALA A 301 -0.16 -24.25 0.85
CA ALA A 301 0.87 -23.33 1.35
C ALA A 301 0.35 -21.89 1.46
N LEU A 302 -0.49 -21.46 0.52
CA LEU A 302 -1.15 -20.16 0.57
C LEU A 302 -2.14 -20.06 1.75
N ARG A 303 -2.93 -21.11 1.99
CA ARG A 303 -3.85 -21.22 3.14
C ARG A 303 -3.10 -21.25 4.47
N GLY A 304 -1.92 -21.88 4.49
CA GLY A 304 -1.07 -21.95 5.68
C GLY A 304 -1.47 -23.01 6.69
N ASP A 305 -2.25 -24.01 6.28
CA ASP A 305 -2.63 -25.12 7.15
C ASP A 305 -1.51 -26.17 7.19
N PRO A 306 -0.80 -26.34 8.33
CA PRO A 306 0.29 -27.29 8.44
C PRO A 306 -0.17 -28.75 8.35
N HIS A 307 -1.41 -29.07 8.72
CA HIS A 307 -1.92 -30.43 8.72
C HIS A 307 -2.23 -30.89 7.30
N VAL A 308 -2.93 -30.06 6.51
CA VAL A 308 -3.20 -30.35 5.10
C VAL A 308 -1.89 -30.56 4.33
N LEU A 309 -0.92 -29.66 4.51
CA LEU A 309 0.39 -29.80 3.87
C LEU A 309 1.12 -31.07 4.30
N LYS A 310 1.12 -31.39 5.60
CA LYS A 310 1.77 -32.60 6.11
C LYS A 310 1.17 -33.86 5.49
N GLU A 311 -0.16 -33.97 5.46
CA GLU A 311 -0.85 -35.10 4.81
C GLU A 311 -0.48 -35.20 3.32
N MET A 312 -0.36 -34.07 2.60
CA MET A 312 0.10 -34.08 1.21
C MET A 312 1.56 -34.59 1.07
N LEU A 313 2.46 -34.18 1.95
CA LEU A 313 3.86 -34.64 1.94
C LEU A 313 3.99 -36.12 2.30
N ASP A 314 3.19 -36.62 3.25
CA ASP A 314 3.10 -38.05 3.56
C ASP A 314 2.63 -38.87 2.34
N MET A 315 1.84 -38.26 1.45
CA MET A 315 1.44 -38.79 0.14
C MET A 315 2.48 -38.57 -0.98
N ARG A 316 3.73 -38.23 -0.62
CA ARG A 316 4.87 -38.04 -1.54
C ARG A 316 4.76 -36.83 -2.46
N VAL A 317 4.02 -35.80 -2.08
CA VAL A 317 4.19 -34.46 -2.69
C VAL A 317 5.60 -33.96 -2.37
N ASP A 318 6.25 -33.34 -3.34
CA ASP A 318 7.59 -32.77 -3.17
C ASP A 318 7.55 -31.58 -2.21
N VAL A 319 8.37 -31.61 -1.16
CA VAL A 319 8.47 -30.54 -0.15
C VAL A 319 8.99 -29.23 -0.76
N ASP A 320 9.79 -29.33 -1.82
CA ASP A 320 10.36 -28.19 -2.55
C ASP A 320 9.57 -27.85 -3.82
N GLU A 321 8.31 -28.30 -3.89
CA GLU A 321 7.40 -27.97 -4.99
C GLU A 321 7.31 -26.45 -5.20
N ARG A 322 7.19 -26.05 -6.47
CA ARG A 322 7.22 -24.64 -6.89
C ARG A 322 6.06 -24.31 -7.80
N VAL A 323 5.59 -23.07 -7.68
CA VAL A 323 4.63 -22.51 -8.63
C VAL A 323 5.24 -22.43 -10.03
N GLN A 324 4.47 -22.77 -11.05
CA GLN A 324 4.94 -22.80 -12.44
C GLN A 324 4.54 -21.55 -13.24
N ALA A 325 3.67 -20.72 -12.68
CA ALA A 325 3.21 -19.47 -13.27
C ALA A 325 3.20 -18.34 -12.23
N ASN A 326 3.28 -17.11 -12.72
CA ASN A 326 3.24 -15.91 -11.89
C ASN A 326 1.80 -15.60 -11.46
N GLU A 327 1.67 -15.05 -10.28
CA GLU A 327 0.46 -14.40 -9.79
C GLU A 327 0.83 -12.98 -9.34
N GLN A 328 0.65 -12.03 -10.26
CA GLN A 328 1.18 -10.66 -10.15
C GLN A 328 0.53 -9.88 -9.01
N ARG A 329 -0.78 -10.08 -8.77
CA ARG A 329 -1.53 -9.36 -7.72
C ARG A 329 -0.93 -9.57 -6.33
N TYR A 330 -0.27 -10.71 -6.12
CA TYR A 330 0.28 -11.11 -4.83
C TYR A 330 1.80 -11.32 -4.87
N HIS A 331 2.49 -10.92 -5.95
CA HIS A 331 3.95 -11.09 -6.15
C HIS A 331 4.44 -12.51 -5.98
N ILE A 332 3.60 -13.48 -6.35
CA ILE A 332 3.99 -14.87 -6.30
C ILE A 332 4.62 -15.20 -7.64
N GLU A 333 5.94 -15.24 -7.67
CA GLU A 333 6.73 -15.42 -8.87
C GLU A 333 6.88 -16.89 -9.22
N LYS A 334 6.96 -17.19 -10.52
CA LYS A 334 7.31 -18.52 -11.02
C LYS A 334 8.57 -19.03 -10.32
N GLY A 335 8.50 -20.26 -9.83
CA GLY A 335 9.56 -20.92 -9.10
C GLY A 335 9.58 -20.64 -7.60
N MET A 336 8.68 -19.83 -7.04
CA MET A 336 8.53 -19.74 -5.58
C MET A 336 8.16 -21.10 -4.99
N SER A 337 8.90 -21.52 -3.96
CA SER A 337 8.64 -22.77 -3.24
C SER A 337 7.47 -22.65 -2.26
N LEU A 338 6.94 -23.79 -1.79
CA LEU A 338 5.92 -23.83 -0.72
C LEU A 338 6.37 -23.04 0.51
N LEU A 339 7.63 -23.20 0.93
CA LEU A 339 8.21 -22.47 2.06
C LEU A 339 8.26 -20.95 1.79
N SER A 340 8.58 -20.54 0.56
CA SER A 340 8.62 -19.12 0.17
C SER A 340 7.22 -18.47 0.18
N ILE A 341 6.18 -19.21 -0.23
CA ILE A 341 4.78 -18.76 -0.12
C ILE A 341 4.42 -18.59 1.35
N CYS A 342 4.66 -19.59 2.19
CA CYS A 342 4.34 -19.53 3.62
C CYS A 342 5.08 -18.36 4.31
N ALA A 343 6.35 -18.14 3.95
CA ALA A 343 7.16 -17.03 4.43
C ALA A 343 6.56 -15.66 4.10
N GLN A 344 6.10 -15.47 2.85
CA GLN A 344 5.52 -14.21 2.39
C GLN A 344 4.19 -13.88 3.08
N PHE A 345 3.33 -14.88 3.31
CA PHE A 345 2.00 -14.67 3.88
C PHE A 345 1.94 -14.83 5.41
N SER A 346 3.09 -15.05 6.06
CA SER A 346 3.18 -15.26 7.50
C SER A 346 2.45 -16.50 8.01
N ASN A 347 2.47 -17.57 7.22
CA ASN A 347 1.89 -18.85 7.58
C ASN A 347 2.89 -19.66 8.41
N ASN A 348 3.20 -19.18 9.63
CA ASN A 348 4.37 -19.63 10.40
C ASN A 348 4.28 -21.08 10.86
N SER A 349 3.10 -21.56 11.23
CA SER A 349 2.88 -22.98 11.57
C SER A 349 3.20 -23.90 10.40
N ALA A 350 2.82 -23.51 9.17
CA ALA A 350 3.16 -24.25 7.95
C ALA A 350 4.66 -24.15 7.63
N MET A 351 5.30 -22.99 7.85
CA MET A 351 6.75 -22.85 7.69
C MET A 351 7.52 -23.79 8.62
N ALA A 352 7.16 -23.82 9.91
CA ALA A 352 7.81 -24.68 10.90
C ALA A 352 7.74 -26.15 10.47
N MET A 353 6.55 -26.61 10.06
CA MET A 353 6.34 -27.97 9.55
C MET A 353 7.19 -28.26 8.29
N LEU A 354 7.21 -27.35 7.31
CA LEU A 354 8.03 -27.52 6.10
C LEU A 354 9.53 -27.57 6.41
N ILE A 355 10.01 -26.75 7.35
CA ILE A 355 11.41 -26.76 7.80
C ILE A 355 11.75 -28.09 8.50
N GLU A 356 10.86 -28.61 9.35
CA GLU A 356 11.01 -29.94 9.97
C GLU A 356 11.09 -31.06 8.92
N MET A 357 10.32 -30.94 7.84
CA MET A 357 10.35 -31.83 6.67
C MET A 357 11.54 -31.55 5.73
N ARG A 358 12.51 -30.74 6.15
CA ARG A 358 13.76 -30.42 5.44
C ARG A 358 13.57 -29.69 4.10
N ALA A 359 12.53 -28.85 4.00
CA ALA A 359 12.40 -27.91 2.89
C ALA A 359 13.68 -27.07 2.71
N ASN A 360 14.04 -26.78 1.46
CA ASN A 360 15.21 -25.98 1.16
C ASN A 360 15.01 -24.51 1.54
N VAL A 361 15.60 -24.10 2.67
CA VAL A 361 15.56 -22.73 3.21
C VAL A 361 16.23 -21.67 2.34
N ASN A 362 16.99 -22.08 1.32
CA ASN A 362 17.73 -21.19 0.42
C ASN A 362 17.18 -21.22 -1.02
N GLN A 363 16.03 -21.84 -1.25
CA GLN A 363 15.48 -22.00 -2.60
C GLN A 363 15.13 -20.65 -3.23
N GLN A 364 15.80 -20.29 -4.32
CA GLN A 364 15.47 -19.09 -5.09
C GLN A 364 14.33 -19.35 -6.06
N ASP A 365 13.41 -18.40 -6.20
CA ASP A 365 12.45 -18.37 -7.30
C ASP A 365 13.14 -18.12 -8.66
N SER A 366 12.40 -18.27 -9.76
CA SER A 366 12.99 -18.23 -11.10
C SER A 366 13.18 -16.80 -11.64
N VAL A 367 12.40 -15.84 -11.16
CA VAL A 367 12.25 -14.50 -11.75
C VAL A 367 13.03 -13.46 -10.95
N VAL A 368 12.61 -13.24 -9.71
CA VAL A 368 13.21 -12.28 -8.78
C VAL A 368 14.42 -12.90 -8.08
N LYS A 369 14.59 -14.22 -8.13
CA LYS A 369 15.63 -14.95 -7.39
C LYS A 369 15.47 -14.79 -5.88
N GLY A 370 14.24 -14.58 -5.41
CA GLY A 370 13.90 -14.43 -3.99
C GLY A 370 14.02 -15.76 -3.25
N THR A 371 14.70 -15.76 -2.11
CA THR A 371 14.74 -16.87 -1.13
C THR A 371 13.57 -16.78 -0.15
N PRO A 372 13.26 -17.84 0.64
CA PRO A 372 12.33 -17.74 1.75
C PRO A 372 12.61 -16.56 2.70
N LEU A 373 13.88 -16.25 2.97
CA LEU A 373 14.25 -15.12 3.83
C LEU A 373 13.91 -13.76 3.19
N LEU A 374 14.19 -13.60 1.90
CA LEU A 374 13.78 -12.41 1.13
C LEU A 374 12.24 -12.25 1.14
N ARG A 375 11.50 -13.36 1.00
CA ARG A 375 10.03 -13.36 1.02
C ARG A 375 9.45 -13.09 2.41
N ALA A 376 10.06 -13.59 3.48
CA ALA A 376 9.69 -13.21 4.87
C ALA A 376 9.97 -11.73 5.14
N GLY A 377 11.08 -11.20 4.58
CA GLY A 377 11.42 -9.78 4.59
C GLY A 377 10.30 -8.94 3.97
N MET A 378 9.92 -9.25 2.74
CA MET A 378 8.84 -8.60 2.00
C MET A 378 7.47 -8.73 2.69
N GLY A 379 7.18 -9.90 3.28
CA GLY A 379 5.91 -10.25 3.89
C GLY A 379 5.62 -9.63 5.27
N ASN A 380 6.52 -8.80 5.80
CA ASN A 380 6.53 -8.35 7.20
C ASN A 380 6.43 -9.50 8.22
N ASN A 381 6.97 -10.67 7.87
CA ASN A 381 6.98 -11.85 8.72
C ASN A 381 8.24 -11.95 9.59
N ALA A 382 8.26 -11.19 10.70
CA ALA A 382 9.39 -11.19 11.63
C ALA A 382 9.67 -12.56 12.28
N GLU A 383 8.64 -13.32 12.62
CA GLU A 383 8.77 -14.68 13.16
C GLU A 383 9.31 -15.65 12.09
N GLY A 384 8.86 -15.52 10.84
CA GLY A 384 9.43 -16.25 9.70
C GLY A 384 10.92 -15.98 9.50
N VAL A 385 11.36 -14.73 9.66
CA VAL A 385 12.79 -14.38 9.66
C VAL A 385 13.53 -15.16 10.76
N GLN A 386 13.01 -15.19 11.98
CA GLN A 386 13.64 -15.91 13.09
C GLN A 386 13.70 -17.42 12.85
N MET A 387 12.61 -18.05 12.38
CA MET A 387 12.59 -19.48 12.05
C MET A 387 13.61 -19.84 10.97
N LEU A 388 13.71 -19.03 9.91
CA LEU A 388 14.67 -19.26 8.83
C LEU A 388 16.12 -19.07 9.29
N VAL A 389 16.37 -18.11 10.17
CA VAL A 389 17.69 -17.92 10.82
C VAL A 389 18.06 -19.15 11.64
N GLN A 390 17.15 -19.64 12.48
CA GLN A 390 17.35 -20.85 13.30
C GLN A 390 17.59 -22.10 12.44
N ALA A 391 16.93 -22.17 11.28
CA ALA A 391 17.12 -23.24 10.30
C ALA A 391 18.41 -23.12 9.46
N GLY A 392 19.25 -22.11 9.71
CA GLY A 392 20.54 -21.95 9.06
C GLY A 392 20.47 -21.42 7.62
N CYS A 393 19.49 -20.56 7.30
CA CYS A 393 19.43 -19.93 5.98
C CYS A 393 20.66 -19.05 5.69
N ASN A 394 21.04 -18.97 4.42
CA ASN A 394 22.11 -18.10 3.94
C ASN A 394 21.56 -16.71 3.62
N HIS A 395 21.78 -15.77 4.52
CA HIS A 395 21.33 -14.38 4.40
C HIS A 395 22.11 -13.54 3.39
N CYS A 396 23.23 -14.05 2.86
CA CYS A 396 24.06 -13.38 1.86
C CYS A 396 23.59 -13.65 0.42
N ILE A 397 22.57 -14.50 0.22
CA ILE A 397 22.02 -14.73 -1.12
C ILE A 397 21.35 -13.45 -1.61
N LEU A 398 21.74 -13.04 -2.82
CA LEU A 398 21.21 -11.87 -3.48
C LEU A 398 20.05 -12.23 -4.41
N ASP A 399 19.06 -11.36 -4.47
CA ASP A 399 18.03 -11.39 -5.49
C ASP A 399 18.58 -10.98 -6.88
N GLY A 400 17.73 -11.00 -7.90
CA GLY A 400 18.08 -10.62 -9.29
C GLY A 400 18.50 -9.16 -9.45
N PHE A 401 18.28 -8.32 -8.43
CA PHE A 401 18.66 -6.91 -8.40
C PHE A 401 19.93 -6.66 -7.56
N GLY A 402 20.53 -7.72 -7.00
CA GLY A 402 21.73 -7.64 -6.18
C GLY A 402 21.43 -7.16 -4.76
N HIS A 403 20.28 -7.54 -4.19
CA HIS A 403 19.85 -7.15 -2.85
C HIS A 403 19.71 -8.35 -1.91
N THR A 404 20.02 -8.13 -0.62
CA THR A 404 19.70 -9.04 0.48
C THR A 404 18.29 -8.78 1.01
N ALA A 405 17.81 -9.60 1.96
CA ALA A 405 16.45 -9.52 2.52
C ALA A 405 16.05 -8.16 3.12
N LEU A 406 17.01 -7.34 3.58
CA LEU A 406 16.71 -6.05 4.20
C LEU A 406 16.13 -5.04 3.20
N VAL A 407 16.62 -5.01 1.96
CA VAL A 407 16.19 -4.02 0.97
C VAL A 407 14.73 -4.23 0.56
N PRO A 408 14.25 -5.44 0.19
CA PRO A 408 12.83 -5.67 -0.05
C PRO A 408 11.97 -5.42 1.19
N ALA A 409 12.44 -5.77 2.40
CA ALA A 409 11.68 -5.46 3.62
C ALA A 409 11.46 -3.95 3.77
N CYS A 410 12.48 -3.14 3.51
CA CYS A 410 12.37 -1.69 3.57
C CYS A 410 11.49 -1.11 2.45
N ALA A 411 11.63 -1.61 1.23
CA ALA A 411 10.83 -1.17 0.07
C ALA A 411 9.32 -1.41 0.26
N PHE A 412 8.94 -2.49 0.94
CA PHE A 412 7.54 -2.82 1.22
C PHE A 412 7.03 -2.21 2.54
N GLY A 413 7.85 -1.44 3.26
CA GLY A 413 7.49 -0.92 4.57
C GLY A 413 7.29 -2.00 5.64
N ALA A 414 7.91 -3.17 5.46
CA ALA A 414 7.84 -4.33 6.35
C ALA A 414 8.73 -4.10 7.59
N ARG A 415 8.28 -3.19 8.46
CA ARG A 415 9.01 -2.70 9.64
C ARG A 415 9.48 -3.82 10.57
N ASP A 416 8.61 -4.78 10.86
CA ASP A 416 8.89 -5.82 11.86
C ASP A 416 9.93 -6.80 11.33
N SER A 417 9.83 -7.18 10.06
CA SER A 417 10.88 -7.94 9.37
C SER A 417 12.20 -7.17 9.29
N ALA A 418 12.17 -5.88 8.97
CA ALA A 418 13.38 -5.05 8.94
C ALA A 418 14.09 -5.04 10.31
N ARG A 419 13.35 -4.87 11.41
CA ARG A 419 13.91 -4.98 12.77
C ARG A 419 14.49 -6.36 13.05
N ALA A 420 13.76 -7.43 12.70
CA ALA A 420 14.22 -8.80 12.92
C ALA A 420 15.51 -9.09 12.13
N LEU A 421 15.61 -8.63 10.88
CA LEU A 421 16.79 -8.77 10.04
C LEU A 421 17.98 -7.99 10.59
N LEU A 422 17.79 -6.73 11.00
CA LEU A 422 18.84 -5.91 11.59
C LEU A 422 19.37 -6.49 12.91
N ALA A 423 18.48 -7.09 13.72
CA ALA A 423 18.85 -7.76 14.96
C ALA A 423 19.59 -9.09 14.71
N ALA A 424 19.11 -9.89 13.76
CA ALA A 424 19.73 -11.18 13.42
C ALA A 424 21.06 -11.03 12.68
N PHE A 425 21.23 -9.96 11.90
CA PHE A 425 22.38 -9.74 11.04
C PHE A 425 22.96 -8.32 11.21
N PRO A 426 23.74 -8.05 12.28
CA PRO A 426 24.29 -6.72 12.54
C PRO A 426 25.17 -6.14 11.43
N ASN A 427 25.74 -6.99 10.56
CA ASN A 427 26.61 -6.58 9.45
C ASN A 427 25.88 -6.59 8.09
N ILE A 428 24.56 -6.73 8.06
CA ILE A 428 23.80 -6.67 6.81
C ILE A 428 24.01 -5.32 6.12
N ASP A 429 24.15 -5.34 4.79
CA ASP A 429 24.32 -4.11 4.02
C ASP A 429 23.05 -3.23 4.12
N ARG A 430 23.25 -2.01 4.62
CA ARG A 430 22.20 -1.00 4.84
C ARG A 430 22.21 0.10 3.77
N ALA A 431 23.26 0.17 2.95
CA ALA A 431 23.50 1.32 2.06
C ALA A 431 22.32 1.57 1.11
N LYS A 432 21.76 0.50 0.54
CA LYS A 432 20.57 0.59 -0.32
C LYS A 432 19.26 0.55 0.45
N ALA A 433 19.21 0.01 1.66
CA ALA A 433 17.98 -0.18 2.40
C ALA A 433 17.25 1.16 2.65
N LEU A 434 18.00 2.20 3.06
CA LEU A 434 17.43 3.53 3.28
C LEU A 434 16.94 4.19 1.98
N HIS A 435 17.68 4.03 0.88
CA HIS A 435 17.26 4.54 -0.42
C HIS A 435 15.96 3.88 -0.92
N PHE A 436 15.83 2.57 -0.78
CA PHE A 436 14.63 1.86 -1.22
C PHE A 436 13.45 2.05 -0.26
N ALA A 437 13.69 2.33 1.03
CA ALA A 437 12.65 2.76 1.95
C ALA A 437 11.96 4.05 1.47
N VAL A 438 12.73 5.01 0.92
CA VAL A 438 12.19 6.33 0.53
C VAL A 438 11.69 6.40 -0.92
N VAL A 439 12.24 5.59 -1.81
CA VAL A 439 11.88 5.58 -3.23
C VAL A 439 10.66 4.71 -3.50
N ALA A 440 10.47 3.64 -2.73
CA ALA A 440 9.29 2.78 -2.86
C ALA A 440 8.03 3.43 -2.25
N GLU A 441 6.87 2.93 -2.64
CA GLU A 441 5.56 3.38 -2.12
C GLU A 441 5.15 2.66 -0.81
N GLY A 442 6.13 2.07 -0.11
CA GLY A 442 5.94 1.41 1.18
C GLY A 442 5.74 2.40 2.33
N GLN A 443 5.70 1.90 3.57
CA GLN A 443 5.59 2.71 4.79
C GLN A 443 6.96 3.24 5.23
N ALA A 444 7.50 4.21 4.51
CA ALA A 444 8.82 4.78 4.75
C ALA A 444 8.94 5.37 6.16
N GLU A 445 7.85 5.99 6.66
CA GLU A 445 7.77 6.60 7.99
C GLU A 445 8.12 5.61 9.12
N LEU A 446 7.83 4.33 8.91
CA LEU A 446 8.04 3.27 9.89
C LEU A 446 9.44 2.65 9.82
N THR A 447 10.04 2.58 8.62
CA THR A 447 11.31 1.88 8.40
C THR A 447 12.53 2.80 8.51
N ILE A 448 12.42 4.08 8.13
CA ILE A 448 13.51 5.06 8.25
C ILE A 448 14.06 5.12 9.69
N PRO A 449 13.24 5.28 10.75
CA PRO A 449 13.74 5.31 12.12
C PRO A 449 14.52 4.07 12.54
N GLU A 450 14.07 2.89 12.12
CA GLU A 450 14.71 1.63 12.46
C GLU A 450 16.07 1.49 11.75
N LEU A 451 16.17 1.96 10.50
CA LEU A 451 17.43 1.98 9.76
C LEU A 451 18.44 2.97 10.35
N LEU A 452 18.00 4.19 10.66
CA LEU A 452 18.84 5.22 11.26
C LEU A 452 19.33 4.78 12.64
N GLY A 453 18.44 4.25 13.48
CA GLY A 453 18.80 3.69 14.80
C GLY A 453 19.73 2.47 14.72
N ALA A 454 19.75 1.77 13.58
CA ALA A 454 20.70 0.70 13.30
C ALA A 454 22.00 1.18 12.61
N GLY A 455 22.24 2.49 12.54
CA GLY A 455 23.46 3.09 12.01
C GLY A 455 23.51 3.25 10.49
N ALA A 456 22.37 3.26 9.80
CA ALA A 456 22.35 3.59 8.37
C ALA A 456 22.83 5.02 8.13
N ASN A 457 23.77 5.21 7.20
CA ASN A 457 24.28 6.53 6.85
C ASN A 457 23.18 7.35 6.14
N ILE A 458 22.68 8.38 6.83
CA ILE A 458 21.61 9.27 6.35
C ILE A 458 21.99 10.03 5.06
N ASN A 459 23.29 10.18 4.81
CA ASN A 459 23.87 10.92 3.68
C ASN A 459 24.55 10.02 2.64
N GLU A 460 24.33 8.70 2.72
CA GLU A 460 24.93 7.73 1.80
C GLU A 460 24.56 8.07 0.34
N LYS A 461 25.52 8.11 -0.58
CA LYS A 461 25.17 8.39 -1.99
C LYS A 461 24.82 7.11 -2.71
N LEU A 462 23.65 7.06 -3.34
CA LEU A 462 23.18 5.91 -4.11
C LEU A 462 24.19 5.52 -5.21
N GLN A 463 24.80 4.34 -5.03
CA GLN A 463 25.73 3.77 -5.99
C GLN A 463 25.05 2.76 -6.90
N PHE A 464 25.11 3.02 -8.21
CA PHE A 464 24.78 2.04 -9.24
C PHE A 464 26.04 1.38 -9.80
N THR A 465 25.94 0.12 -10.19
CA THR A 465 27.00 -0.57 -10.94
C THR A 465 27.27 0.15 -12.27
N PRO A 466 28.48 0.07 -12.86
CA PRO A 466 28.78 0.73 -14.13
C PRO A 466 27.78 0.39 -15.25
N GLY A 467 27.35 -0.87 -15.33
CA GLY A 467 26.33 -1.32 -16.28
C GLY A 467 24.98 -0.64 -16.06
N MET A 468 24.49 -0.58 -14.82
CA MET A 468 23.25 0.14 -14.49
C MET A 468 23.38 1.63 -14.81
N ARG A 469 24.52 2.28 -14.52
CA ARG A 469 24.72 3.70 -14.85
C ARG A 469 24.54 3.97 -16.35
N ILE A 470 25.02 3.08 -17.21
CA ILE A 470 24.88 3.19 -18.66
C ILE A 470 23.41 3.00 -19.05
N GLN A 471 22.76 1.95 -18.54
CA GLN A 471 21.35 1.67 -18.80
C GLN A 471 20.44 2.83 -18.38
N PHE A 472 20.60 3.35 -17.16
CA PHE A 472 19.83 4.50 -16.64
C PHE A 472 20.06 5.77 -17.45
N ARG A 473 21.30 6.04 -17.90
CA ARG A 473 21.59 7.18 -18.78
C ARG A 473 20.93 7.04 -20.16
N LEU A 474 20.96 5.84 -20.73
CA LEU A 474 20.29 5.56 -22.00
C LEU A 474 18.78 5.70 -21.85
N LEU A 475 18.19 5.11 -20.80
CA LEU A 475 16.77 5.22 -20.50
C LEU A 475 16.36 6.68 -20.25
N ALA A 476 17.16 7.46 -19.51
CA ALA A 476 16.90 8.88 -19.30
C ALA A 476 16.99 9.70 -20.60
N LYS A 477 17.86 9.32 -21.55
CA LYS A 477 17.91 9.95 -22.88
C LYS A 477 16.71 9.56 -23.73
N LEU A 478 16.32 8.29 -23.71
CA LEU A 478 15.14 7.78 -24.44
C LEU A 478 13.84 8.36 -23.88
N ALA A 479 13.77 8.55 -22.56
CA ALA A 479 12.63 9.16 -21.90
C ALA A 479 12.31 10.55 -22.48
N LYS A 480 13.31 11.34 -22.89
CA LYS A 480 13.09 12.64 -23.54
C LYS A 480 12.24 12.58 -24.83
N TRP A 481 12.15 11.41 -25.44
CA TRP A 481 11.41 11.16 -26.68
C TRP A 481 10.08 10.43 -26.46
N LEU A 482 9.76 10.04 -25.21
CA LEU A 482 8.41 9.61 -24.83
C LEU A 482 7.47 10.82 -24.77
N ASP A 483 6.15 10.58 -24.69
CA ASP A 483 5.12 11.62 -24.49
C ASP A 483 5.61 12.76 -23.58
N ALA A 484 5.42 14.01 -24.00
CA ALA A 484 6.20 15.16 -23.55
C ALA A 484 6.19 15.37 -22.03
N ARG A 485 5.15 14.94 -21.32
CA ARG A 485 5.10 15.03 -19.85
C ARG A 485 5.75 13.83 -19.16
N HIS A 486 5.36 12.61 -19.54
CA HIS A 486 5.91 11.37 -18.97
C HIS A 486 7.41 11.23 -19.19
N GLY A 487 7.86 11.60 -20.38
CA GLY A 487 9.26 11.63 -20.72
C GLY A 487 10.06 12.58 -19.85
N ARG A 488 9.51 13.76 -19.55
CA ARG A 488 10.13 14.76 -18.67
C ARG A 488 10.18 14.29 -17.22
N ASP A 489 9.08 13.77 -16.69
CA ASP A 489 9.01 13.35 -15.29
C ASP A 489 9.92 12.12 -15.03
N LEU A 490 9.93 11.14 -15.94
CA LEU A 490 10.84 10.01 -15.87
C LEU A 490 12.30 10.45 -16.05
N HIS A 491 12.58 11.36 -16.99
CA HIS A 491 13.92 11.92 -17.17
C HIS A 491 14.41 12.64 -15.91
N PHE A 492 13.54 13.47 -15.31
CA PHE A 492 13.81 14.18 -14.07
C PHE A 492 14.11 13.19 -12.93
N PHE A 493 13.26 12.18 -12.78
CA PHE A 493 13.42 11.14 -11.76
C PHE A 493 14.77 10.41 -11.90
N LEU A 494 15.05 9.84 -13.07
CA LEU A 494 16.28 9.05 -13.31
C LEU A 494 17.55 9.90 -13.18
N THR A 495 17.50 11.15 -13.65
CA THR A 495 18.64 12.07 -13.56
C THR A 495 18.95 12.41 -12.10
N ASN A 496 17.91 12.60 -11.28
CA ASN A 496 18.08 12.98 -9.89
C ASN A 496 18.44 11.81 -8.97
N LEU A 497 18.16 10.56 -9.32
CA LEU A 497 18.59 9.39 -8.54
C LEU A 497 20.11 9.14 -8.56
N MET A 498 20.80 9.56 -9.60
CA MET A 498 22.21 9.20 -9.80
C MET A 498 23.11 9.86 -8.76
N GLY A 499 23.70 9.08 -7.85
CA GLY A 499 24.56 9.61 -6.78
C GLY A 499 23.83 10.55 -5.81
N ALA A 500 22.50 10.43 -5.71
CA ALA A 500 21.68 11.15 -4.75
C ALA A 500 21.86 10.59 -3.34
N THR A 501 21.66 11.45 -2.34
CA THR A 501 21.42 11.04 -0.95
C THR A 501 19.98 10.54 -0.78
N PRO A 502 19.64 9.84 0.32
CA PRO A 502 18.28 9.49 0.66
C PRO A 502 17.32 10.69 0.61
N LEU A 503 17.75 11.87 1.06
CA LEU A 503 16.95 13.10 1.02
C LEU A 503 16.66 13.57 -0.41
N ILE A 504 17.64 13.51 -1.31
CA ILE A 504 17.40 13.84 -2.73
C ILE A 504 16.50 12.78 -3.38
N CYS A 505 16.68 11.50 -3.04
CA CYS A 505 15.84 10.42 -3.52
C CYS A 505 14.37 10.57 -3.08
N SER A 506 14.12 10.92 -1.82
CA SER A 506 12.76 11.14 -1.30
C SER A 506 12.08 12.33 -1.98
N LEU A 507 12.83 13.39 -2.30
CA LEU A 507 12.30 14.53 -3.04
C LEU A 507 12.03 14.20 -4.52
N ALA A 508 12.90 13.40 -5.14
CA ALA A 508 12.75 12.97 -6.53
C ALA A 508 11.59 11.99 -6.73
N SER A 509 11.33 11.10 -5.76
CA SER A 509 10.14 10.24 -5.70
C SER A 509 8.90 10.98 -5.16
N CYS A 510 9.09 12.24 -4.75
CA CYS A 510 8.10 13.07 -4.08
C CYS A 510 7.57 12.42 -2.76
N ASN A 511 8.29 11.50 -2.11
CA ASN A 511 7.93 11.07 -0.76
C ASN A 511 8.26 12.18 0.27
N PHE A 512 7.32 13.11 0.45
CA PHE A 512 7.50 14.29 1.30
C PHE A 512 7.47 13.96 2.80
N SER A 513 6.71 12.94 3.21
CA SER A 513 6.78 12.40 4.57
C SER A 513 8.19 11.91 4.90
N ALA A 514 8.77 11.06 4.04
CA ALA A 514 10.15 10.61 4.20
C ALA A 514 11.16 11.77 4.16
N SER A 515 10.92 12.78 3.30
CA SER A 515 11.76 13.97 3.23
C SER A 515 11.75 14.75 4.54
N ALA A 516 10.57 14.94 5.16
CA ALA A 516 10.44 15.62 6.44
C ALA A 516 11.16 14.86 7.56
N ILE A 517 11.03 13.53 7.62
CA ILE A 517 11.73 12.69 8.60
C ILE A 517 13.25 12.81 8.43
N LEU A 518 13.77 12.75 7.21
CA LEU A 518 15.20 12.87 6.95
C LEU A 518 15.75 14.26 7.29
N ILE A 519 15.00 15.32 6.99
CA ILE A 519 15.38 16.70 7.38
C ILE A 519 15.45 16.83 8.89
N ALA A 520 14.42 16.36 9.61
CA ALA A 520 14.38 16.41 11.06
C ALA A 520 15.46 15.53 11.70
N ALA A 521 15.85 14.43 11.04
CA ALA A 521 16.97 13.58 11.45
C ALA A 521 18.37 14.16 11.08
N GLY A 522 18.45 15.37 10.52
CA GLY A 522 19.72 16.05 10.25
C GLY A 522 20.41 15.66 8.94
N ALA A 523 19.66 15.22 7.92
CA ALA A 523 20.22 14.97 6.59
C ALA A 523 20.86 16.25 6.01
N ASP A 524 22.03 16.12 5.37
CA ASP A 524 22.74 17.25 4.78
C ASP A 524 22.09 17.67 3.45
N ALA A 525 21.29 18.73 3.52
CA ALA A 525 20.60 19.31 2.37
C ALA A 525 21.53 19.96 1.34
N THR A 526 22.82 20.20 1.68
CA THR A 526 23.79 20.89 0.80
C THR A 526 24.48 19.94 -0.17
N MET A 527 24.42 18.63 0.07
CA MET A 527 25.03 17.63 -0.80
C MET A 527 24.40 17.64 -2.19
N ARG A 528 25.25 17.39 -3.19
CA ARG A 528 24.84 17.35 -4.61
C ARG A 528 24.84 15.93 -5.17
N ASN A 529 23.83 15.63 -5.97
CA ASN A 529 23.80 14.42 -6.79
C ASN A 529 24.74 14.54 -8.01
N SER A 530 24.77 13.53 -8.88
CA SER A 530 25.66 13.51 -10.06
C SER A 530 25.27 14.54 -11.14
N ALA A 531 24.05 15.08 -11.09
CA ALA A 531 23.60 16.17 -11.94
C ALA A 531 23.94 17.55 -11.34
N GLY A 532 24.52 17.59 -10.14
CA GLY A 532 24.86 18.83 -9.44
C GLY A 532 23.72 19.45 -8.64
N ASN A 533 22.55 18.81 -8.56
CA ASN A 533 21.39 19.32 -7.85
C ASN A 533 21.50 19.02 -6.34
N THR A 534 21.15 20.01 -5.52
CA THR A 534 20.94 19.89 -4.07
C THR A 534 19.52 19.41 -3.76
N ALA A 535 19.24 19.13 -2.48
CA ALA A 535 17.88 18.83 -2.03
C ALA A 535 16.91 20.00 -2.34
N LEU A 536 17.32 21.25 -2.10
CA LEU A 536 16.48 22.42 -2.37
C LEU A 536 16.14 22.58 -3.86
N ASP A 537 17.11 22.34 -4.75
CA ASP A 537 16.91 22.42 -6.20
C ASP A 537 15.82 21.44 -6.66
N VAL A 538 15.87 20.21 -6.16
CA VAL A 538 14.89 19.16 -6.49
C VAL A 538 13.54 19.49 -5.87
N ALA A 539 13.50 19.93 -4.61
CA ALA A 539 12.27 20.29 -3.90
C ALA A 539 11.50 21.42 -4.61
N GLN A 540 12.19 22.44 -5.10
CA GLN A 540 11.59 23.53 -5.86
C GLN A 540 11.04 23.05 -7.20
N ALA A 541 11.78 22.20 -7.92
CA ALA A 541 11.36 21.66 -9.20
C ALA A 541 10.08 20.81 -9.10
N VAL A 542 9.93 20.02 -8.03
CA VAL A 542 8.73 19.20 -7.78
C VAL A 542 7.62 19.95 -7.03
N ARG A 543 7.82 21.23 -6.69
CA ARG A 543 6.89 22.04 -5.89
C ARG A 543 6.54 21.40 -4.55
N ALA A 544 7.57 20.99 -3.81
CA ALA A 544 7.43 20.35 -2.51
C ALA A 544 6.59 21.21 -1.53
N PRO A 545 5.86 20.59 -0.58
CA PRO A 545 5.09 21.31 0.43
C PRO A 545 5.94 22.32 1.21
N ASN A 546 5.32 23.42 1.64
CA ASN A 546 6.00 24.49 2.36
C ASN A 546 6.74 24.01 3.62
N VAL A 547 6.22 22.99 4.30
CA VAL A 547 6.88 22.38 5.47
C VAL A 547 8.26 21.83 5.11
N VAL A 548 8.39 21.15 3.96
CA VAL A 548 9.66 20.60 3.47
C VAL A 548 10.59 21.73 3.01
N LEU A 549 10.06 22.72 2.28
CA LEU A 549 10.87 23.85 1.80
C LEU A 549 11.47 24.67 2.95
N ARG A 550 10.70 24.94 4.01
CA ARG A 550 11.19 25.60 5.23
C ARG A 550 12.26 24.77 5.94
N GLY A 551 12.03 23.46 6.07
CA GLY A 551 13.01 22.51 6.61
C GLY A 551 14.36 22.56 5.89
N LEU A 552 14.34 22.53 4.55
CA LEU A 552 15.55 22.63 3.71
C LEU A 552 16.25 24.00 3.79
N GLN A 553 15.53 25.05 4.19
CA GLN A 553 16.05 26.40 4.35
C GLN A 553 16.57 26.69 5.77
N GLY A 554 16.59 25.68 6.65
CA GLY A 554 17.19 25.76 7.99
C GLY A 554 16.18 25.79 9.13
N ASP A 555 14.88 25.85 8.85
CA ASP A 555 13.83 25.72 9.87
C ASP A 555 13.43 24.24 10.02
N THR A 556 14.33 23.43 10.57
CA THR A 556 14.11 22.00 10.77
C THR A 556 12.96 21.72 11.74
N THR A 557 12.63 22.67 12.63
CA THR A 557 11.52 22.55 13.59
C THR A 557 10.16 22.38 12.92
N ALA A 558 10.01 22.87 11.68
CA ALA A 558 8.83 22.62 10.86
C ALA A 558 8.62 21.12 10.58
N CYS A 559 9.70 20.32 10.58
CA CYS A 559 9.69 18.88 10.33
C CYS A 559 9.74 18.03 11.62
N ASP A 560 9.91 18.62 12.80
CA ASP A 560 10.07 17.86 14.06
C ASP A 560 8.80 17.09 14.44
N HIS A 561 7.61 17.53 14.00
CA HIS A 561 6.34 16.84 14.27
C HIS A 561 6.25 15.46 13.57
N TYR A 562 7.06 15.19 12.54
CA TYR A 562 7.16 13.88 11.86
C TYR A 562 8.07 12.90 12.60
N VAL A 563 8.90 13.44 13.50
CA VAL A 563 9.72 12.68 14.42
C VAL A 563 8.91 12.62 15.71
N GLY A 564 7.94 11.68 15.76
CA GLY A 564 7.16 11.48 16.99
C GLY A 564 8.09 11.29 18.20
N PRO A 565 7.64 11.55 19.46
CA PRO A 565 8.50 11.52 20.65
C PRO A 565 9.35 10.23 20.75
N LYS A 566 8.78 9.08 20.34
CA LYS A 566 9.47 7.78 20.29
C LYS A 566 10.61 7.68 19.28
N ILE A 567 10.58 8.45 18.19
CA ILE A 567 11.63 8.51 17.17
C ILE A 567 12.70 9.51 17.63
N ALA A 568 12.29 10.65 18.20
CA ALA A 568 13.21 11.63 18.79
C ALA A 568 14.06 10.95 19.88
N ASP A 569 13.43 10.22 20.81
CA ASP A 569 14.13 9.50 21.88
C ASP A 569 15.10 8.42 21.37
N ARG A 570 14.96 7.94 20.13
CA ARG A 570 15.87 6.94 19.52
C ARG A 570 16.98 7.57 18.69
N ILE A 571 16.67 8.64 17.96
CA ILE A 571 17.64 9.39 17.16
C ILE A 571 18.61 10.15 18.09
N TRP A 572 18.11 10.79 19.14
CA TRP A 572 18.93 11.62 20.05
C TRP A 572 19.71 10.83 21.11
N VAL A 573 19.43 9.54 21.30
CA VAL A 573 20.21 8.66 22.21
C VAL A 573 21.40 8.01 21.50
N SER A 574 21.48 8.10 20.17
CA SER A 574 22.51 7.45 19.34
C SER A 574 23.44 8.42 18.57
N ILE A 575 23.26 9.73 18.75
CA ILE A 575 24.22 10.79 18.40
C ILE A 575 25.00 11.17 19.66
#